data_AF-A0A1I0XZJ1-F1
#
_entry.id   AF-A0A1I0XZJ1-F1
#
_cell.length_a   1.000
_cell.length_b   1.000
_cell.length_c   1.000
_cell.angle_alpha   90.00
_cell.angle_beta   90.00
_cell.angle_gamma   90.00
#
_symmetry.space_group_name_H-M   'P 1'
#
loop_
_entity.id
_entity.type
_entity.pdbx_description
1 polymer ?
#
loop_
_entity_poly.entity_id
_entity_poly.type
_entity_poly.pdbx_seq_one_letter_code
_entity_poly.pdbx_strand_id
1 'polypeptide(L)' 'MFQDTFANELATRVGSMVEVATDNNLIEGILSTVTADLVLVIEVNGGYGENTTLYLSVDAINFVRFPSATA' A
#
# COMPACT_ATOMS: atom_id res chain seq x y z
N MET A 1 2.56 -11.25 -15.89
CA MET A 1 2.25 -12.49 -15.13
C MET A 1 2.46 -12.32 -13.62
N PHE A 2 3.66 -12.08 -13.10
CA PHE A 2 3.84 -11.89 -11.64
C PHE A 2 3.20 -10.58 -11.14
N GLN A 3 3.33 -9.50 -11.92
CA GLN A 3 2.74 -8.18 -11.59
C GLN A 3 1.21 -8.22 -11.56
N ASP A 4 0.57 -8.88 -12.54
CA ASP A 4 -0.90 -9.04 -12.55
C ASP A 4 -1.39 -9.85 -11.34
N THR A 5 -0.64 -10.88 -10.96
CA THR A 5 -0.98 -11.72 -9.79
C THR A 5 -0.78 -10.94 -8.49
N PHE A 6 0.26 -10.10 -8.43
CA PHE A 6 0.54 -9.24 -7.30
C PHE A 6 -0.51 -8.13 -7.12
N ALA A 7 -0.84 -7.40 -8.19
CA ALA A 7 -1.90 -6.39 -8.17
C ALA A 7 -3.27 -7.01 -7.81
N ASN A 8 -3.58 -8.20 -8.34
CA ASN A 8 -4.80 -8.91 -7.99
C ASN A 8 -4.83 -9.31 -6.50
N GLU A 9 -3.72 -9.80 -5.93
CA GLU A 9 -3.66 -10.13 -4.50
C GLU A 9 -3.83 -8.88 -3.64
N LEU A 10 -3.16 -7.77 -3.98
CA LEU A 10 -3.33 -6.50 -3.28
C LEU A 10 -4.79 -6.00 -3.36
N ALA A 11 -5.45 -6.16 -4.51
CA ALA A 11 -6.85 -5.76 -4.66
C ALA A 11 -7.79 -6.50 -3.69
N THR A 12 -7.48 -7.75 -3.31
CA THR A 12 -8.26 -8.49 -2.28
C THR A 12 -8.13 -7.92 -0.87
N ARG A 13 -7.15 -7.04 -0.65
CA ARG A 13 -6.79 -6.49 0.67
C ARG A 13 -7.11 -5.01 0.81
N VAL A 14 -7.78 -4.38 -0.16
CA VAL A 14 -8.24 -2.99 -0.06
C VAL A 14 -9.03 -2.78 1.23
N GLY A 15 -8.73 -1.69 1.93
CA GLY A 15 -9.23 -1.35 3.26
C GLY A 15 -8.34 -1.83 4.42
N SER A 16 -7.35 -2.67 4.15
CA SER A 16 -6.41 -3.14 5.19
C SER A 16 -5.29 -2.12 5.44
N MET A 17 -4.76 -2.14 6.67
CA MET A 17 -3.47 -1.52 6.97
C MET A 17 -2.37 -2.25 6.21
N VAL A 18 -1.46 -1.48 5.61
CA VAL A 18 -0.33 -1.96 4.82
C VAL A 18 0.94 -1.22 5.15
N GLU A 19 2.05 -1.93 5.02
CA GLU A 19 3.40 -1.36 4.95
C GLU A 19 3.94 -1.63 3.54
N VAL A 20 4.25 -0.57 2.79
CA VAL A 20 4.74 -0.66 1.42
C VAL A 20 6.18 -0.18 1.38
N ALA A 21 7.10 -1.08 1.00
CA ALA A 21 8.50 -0.73 0.81
C ALA A 21 8.79 -0.45 -0.66
N THR A 22 9.44 0.69 -0.89
CA THR A 22 10.03 1.09 -2.18
C THR A 22 11.55 1.11 -2.04
N ASP A 23 12.29 1.50 -3.08
CA ASP A 23 13.75 1.63 -3.00
C ASP A 23 14.22 2.69 -2.00
N ASN A 24 13.39 3.72 -1.78
CA ASN A 24 13.81 4.90 -1.03
C ASN A 24 13.05 5.08 0.29
N ASN A 25 11.87 4.49 0.42
CA ASN A 25 10.95 4.76 1.53
C ASN A 25 10.19 3.52 1.97
N LEU A 26 9.81 3.50 3.25
CA LEU A 26 8.77 2.63 3.81
C LEU A 26 7.54 3.50 4.10
N ILE A 27 6.39 3.11 3.56
CA ILE A 27 5.14 3.86 3.64
C ILE A 27 4.13 3.02 4.40
N GLU A 28 3.55 3.56 5.47
CA GLU A 28 2.54 2.89 6.27
C GLU A 28 1.18 3.58 6.10
N GLY A 29 0.14 2.80 5.82
CA GLY A 29 -1.16 3.40 5.58
C GLY A 29 -2.28 2.42 5.28
N ILE A 30 -3.40 2.95 4.84
CA ILE A 30 -4.55 2.16 4.39
C ILE A 30 -4.49 1.99 2.88
N LEU A 31 -4.52 0.74 2.42
CA LEU A 31 -4.62 0.42 1.01
C LEU A 31 -6.01 0.80 0.50
N SER A 32 -6.12 1.86 -0.30
CA SER A 32 -7.42 2.42 -0.68
C SER A 32 -7.90 1.97 -2.05
N THR A 33 -7.00 1.81 -3.02
CA THR A 33 -7.34 1.39 -4.38
C THR A 33 -6.16 0.69 -5.02
N VAL A 34 -6.42 -0.31 -5.86
CA VAL A 34 -5.40 -1.03 -6.63
C VAL A 34 -5.89 -1.17 -8.05
N THR A 35 -5.01 -0.85 -9.00
CA THR A 35 -5.17 -1.13 -10.43
C THR A 35 -4.00 -2.01 -10.89
N ALA A 36 -3.96 -2.35 -12.18
CA ALA A 36 -2.87 -3.14 -12.75
C ALA A 36 -1.49 -2.45 -12.59
N ASP A 37 -1.47 -1.12 -12.58
CA ASP A 37 -0.24 -0.31 -12.65
C ASP A 37 -0.02 0.57 -11.42
N LEU A 38 -1.07 0.88 -10.66
CA LEU A 38 -1.03 1.84 -9.57
C LEU A 38 -1.67 1.27 -8.29
N VAL A 39 -1.07 1.63 -7.16
CA VAL A 39 -1.61 1.43 -5.83
C VAL A 39 -1.81 2.77 -5.16
N LEU A 40 -2.99 2.98 -4.59
CA LEU A 40 -3.31 4.14 -3.77
C LEU A 40 -3.19 3.76 -2.29
N VAL A 41 -2.28 4.42 -1.57
CA VAL A 41 -2.11 4.28 -0.13
C VAL A 41 -2.48 5.60 0.53
N ILE A 42 -3.37 5.55 1.52
CA ILE A 42 -3.66 6.68 2.38
C ILE A 42 -2.72 6.57 3.57
N GLU A 43 -1.67 7.39 3.58
CA GLU A 43 -0.68 7.41 4.66
C GLU A 43 -1.35 7.90 5.94
N VAL A 44 -1.20 7.11 7.00
CA VAL A 44 -1.76 7.43 8.32
C VAL A 44 -0.63 7.97 9.18
N ASN A 45 -0.34 9.27 9.04
CA ASN A 45 0.58 9.94 9.97
C ASN A 45 -0.12 10.11 11.33
N GLY A 46 0.42 9.50 12.39
CA GLY A 46 -0.13 9.51 13.75
C GLY A 46 -0.06 10.86 14.49
N GLY A 47 -0.06 12.00 13.78
CA GLY A 47 0.10 13.35 14.34
C GLY A 47 -0.98 14.36 13.90
N TYR A 48 -0.78 15.64 14.22
CA TYR A 48 -1.58 16.75 13.69
C TYR A 48 -1.19 17.02 12.23
N GLY A 49 -1.69 16.22 11.31
CA GLY A 49 -1.50 16.38 9.87
C GLY A 49 -2.66 15.74 9.12
N GLU A 50 -3.05 16.32 7.99
CA GLU A 50 -4.04 15.70 7.10
C GLU A 50 -3.48 14.38 6.55
N ASN A 51 -4.36 13.38 6.38
CA ASN A 51 -3.99 12.12 5.74
C ASN A 51 -3.43 12.41 4.34
N THR A 52 -2.19 11.99 4.09
CA THR A 52 -1.56 12.19 2.78
C THR A 52 -1.92 11.04 1.87
N THR A 53 -2.47 11.37 0.70
CA THR A 53 -2.83 10.37 -0.31
C THR A 53 -1.65 10.15 -1.24
N LEU A 54 -1.15 8.92 -1.33
CA LEU A 54 0.02 8.54 -2.12
C LEU A 54 -0.38 7.58 -3.24
N TYR A 55 -0.02 7.95 -4.47
CA TYR A 55 -0.13 7.08 -5.64
C TYR A 55 1.23 6.47 -5.93
N LEU A 56 1.33 5.15 -5.83
CA LEU A 56 2.56 4.38 -6.05
C LEU A 56 2.42 3.54 -7.31
N SER A 57 3.47 3.53 -8.14
CA SER A 57 3.54 2.58 -9.26
C SER A 57 3.79 1.17 -8.71
N VAL A 58 3.06 0.18 -9.21
CA VAL A 58 3.22 -1.23 -8.79
C VAL A 58 4.66 -1.71 -9.02
N ASP A 59 5.29 -1.27 -10.11
CA ASP A 59 6.69 -1.61 -10.45
C ASP A 59 7.72 -1.02 -9.48
N ALA A 60 7.38 0.07 -8.78
CA ALA A 60 8.25 0.70 -7.78
C ALA A 60 8.14 0.05 -6.39
N ILE A 61 7.28 -0.96 -6.24
CA ILE A 61 7.05 -1.66 -4.97
C ILE A 61 7.98 -2.86 -4.88
N ASN A 62 8.85 -2.84 -3.87
CA ASN A 62 9.73 -3.96 -3.55
C ASN A 62 8.98 -5.07 -2.82
N PHE A 63 8.14 -4.71 -1.83
CA PHE A 63 7.22 -5.64 -1.17
C PHE A 63 6.10 -4.89 -0.42
N VAL A 64 5.05 -5.64 -0.06
CA VAL A 64 3.96 -5.19 0.82
C VAL A 64 3.80 -6.16 1.98
N ARG A 65 3.58 -5.63 3.19
CA ARG A 65 3.21 -6.40 4.39
C ARG A 65 1.85 -5.97 4.91
N PHE A 66 1.14 -6.93 5.50
CA PHE A 66 -0.12 -6.71 6.20
C PHE A 66 0.11 -6.99 7.68
N PRO A 67 0.33 -5.96 8.52
CA PRO A 67 0.52 -6.17 9.94
C PRO A 67 -0.73 -6.81 10.54
N SER A 68 -0.53 -7.90 11.29
CA SER A 68 -1.61 -8.52 12.05
C SER A 68 -2.09 -7.53 13.10
N ALA A 69 -3.40 -7.29 13.19
CA ALA A 69 -3.96 -6.59 14.33
C ALA A 69 -3.56 -7.38 15.59
N THR A 70 -2.75 -6.79 16.47
CA THR A 70 -2.52 -7.34 17.81
C THR A 70 -3.87 -7.34 18.53
N ALA A 71 -4.36 -8.54 18.83
CA ALA A 71 -5.60 -8.79 19.57
C ALA A 71 -5.50 -8.35 21.03
#